data_AF-M3B257-F1
#
_entry.id   AF-M3B257-F1
#
_cell.length_a   1.000
_cell.length_b   1.000
_cell.length_c   1.000
_cell.angle_alpha   90.00
_cell.angle_beta   90.00
_cell.angle_gamma   90.00
#
_symmetry.space_group_name_H-M   'P 1'
#
loop_
_entity.id
_entity.type
_entity.pdbx_description
1 polymer ?
#
loop_
_entity_poly.entity_id
_entity_poly.type
_entity_poly.pdbx_seq_one_letter_code
_entity_poly.pdbx_strand_id
1 'polypeptide(L)'
;MAPQKRKRKFEDFDDQNVYIEYRKKRQGVDGRSRDGKKVISAATRTWEGLSAEQRSTEANRIRAAVAEGKKLADIEDVEFSNADGAASPTGKRTDDGAALESTDEMLQAVPAVPGGIENGSAGNNQPSDPTVSQSFDTSQPPIAQNTTAIVNNAVSGETQEAQQLRAPLTFISLKNRWTDIAKDDAVTTNKPGNAGKEPRRKVAAANPPVSDDRTWVGQRYLGGGGYGTAHAYFALDNNGNIMARIVVKDSWITSSHWSSFWFWHKDPENSDDRIPVEVQAMLNMKDKAGSDGVVQHLFHEVYRERMAYRVIMSYCGHGNLFESTCHYADSKIKPKPFPPEPFVWAVFDALADVCLLLEFGSTDEAKAVENWKQIVHRDFKTENVFLDSPSDKAFVMYPKPVLGDFGLCILTHAENDRENPLSYSDAQGTEGWQAPEQLPMMSTTTFEPRRVGKLLSWTNVWAAGAIVARLMDRVKDPSTPKYTKGKDSQFEWLKKATRDHYSQELQNLMKRCVAYEPGERITARELKKEILKYTSGGEEDRAKEYRNTSPGTFPTEDQLMYEKDQYAIGLSLPK
;
A
#
# COMPACT_ATOMS: atom_id res chain seq x y z
N MET A 1 -18.38 37.95 1.85
CA MET A 1 -17.08 38.23 2.51
C MET A 1 -16.45 36.89 2.88
N ALA A 2 -15.13 36.73 2.70
CA ALA A 2 -14.47 35.46 3.02
C ALA A 2 -14.28 35.28 4.53
N PRO A 3 -14.44 34.07 5.10
CA PRO A 3 -14.12 33.82 6.49
C PRO A 3 -12.60 33.87 6.68
N GLN A 4 -12.13 34.76 7.56
CA GLN A 4 -10.73 34.74 7.98
C GLN A 4 -10.44 33.40 8.68
N LYS A 5 -9.47 32.65 8.17
CA LYS A 5 -8.94 31.47 8.87
C LYS A 5 -8.47 31.91 10.26
N ARG A 6 -9.19 31.53 11.31
CA ARG A 6 -8.67 31.64 12.68
C ARG A 6 -7.38 30.82 12.72
N LYS A 7 -6.24 31.52 12.84
CA LYS A 7 -4.99 30.87 13.24
C LYS A 7 -5.27 30.22 14.59
N ARG A 8 -4.87 28.95 14.78
CA ARG A 8 -4.83 28.35 16.13
C ARG A 8 -4.09 29.32 17.04
N LYS A 9 -4.66 29.61 18.19
CA LYS A 9 -4.00 30.46 19.17
C LYS A 9 -2.84 29.68 19.78
N PHE A 10 -1.86 30.40 20.31
CA PHE A 10 -0.74 29.76 21.00
C PHE A 10 -1.20 29.02 22.27
N GLU A 11 -2.29 29.50 22.88
CA GLU A 11 -3.03 28.82 23.95
C GLU A 11 -3.50 27.39 23.59
N ASP A 12 -3.78 27.10 22.30
CA ASP A 12 -4.35 25.82 21.84
C ASP A 12 -3.29 24.70 21.64
N PHE A 13 -2.01 24.96 21.96
CA PHE A 13 -0.92 24.02 21.71
C PHE A 13 -0.61 23.16 22.94
N ASP A 14 -0.38 21.86 22.72
CA ASP A 14 0.19 20.97 23.72
C ASP A 14 1.61 21.43 24.15
N ASP A 15 2.06 20.93 25.30
CA ASP A 15 3.30 21.35 25.94
C ASP A 15 4.53 21.22 25.03
N GLN A 16 4.57 20.17 24.19
CA GLN A 16 5.66 19.93 23.25
C GLN A 16 5.65 20.95 22.10
N ASN A 17 4.49 21.23 21.53
CA ASN A 17 4.34 22.21 20.46
C ASN A 17 4.56 23.66 20.94
N VAL A 18 4.19 23.99 22.19
CA VAL A 18 4.57 25.24 22.87
C VAL A 18 6.10 25.39 22.90
N TYR A 19 6.82 24.37 23.37
CA TYR A 19 8.28 24.39 23.45
C TYR A 19 8.96 24.44 22.07
N ILE A 20 8.47 23.67 21.09
CA ILE A 20 9.04 23.65 19.72
C ILE A 20 8.86 25.01 19.03
N GLU A 21 7.69 25.64 19.12
CA GLU A 21 7.47 26.96 18.52
C GLU A 21 8.26 28.06 19.23
N TYR A 22 8.41 27.98 20.56
CA TYR A 22 9.35 28.81 21.30
C TYR A 22 10.78 28.73 20.74
N ARG A 23 11.37 27.52 20.67
CA ARG A 23 12.74 27.31 20.16
C ARG A 23 12.90 27.77 18.71
N LYS A 24 11.91 27.55 17.85
CA LYS A 24 11.91 28.05 16.46
C LYS A 24 11.92 29.58 16.38
N LYS A 25 11.06 30.24 17.17
CA LYS A 25 10.92 31.71 17.14
C LYS A 25 12.17 32.40 17.66
N ARG A 26 12.77 31.88 18.72
CA ARG A 26 14.03 32.38 19.27
C ARG A 26 15.21 32.25 18.31
N GLN A 27 15.27 31.18 17.52
CA GLN A 27 16.30 31.01 16.49
C GLN A 27 15.96 31.68 15.13
N GLY A 28 14.83 32.40 15.04
CA GLY A 28 14.45 33.16 13.84
C GLY A 28 14.13 32.31 12.60
N VAL A 29 13.92 30.99 12.74
CA VAL A 29 13.81 30.06 11.61
C VAL A 29 12.36 29.77 11.18
N ASP A 30 12.13 29.68 9.87
CA ASP A 30 10.91 29.07 9.32
C ASP A 30 11.00 27.53 9.43
N GLY A 31 10.04 26.92 10.10
CA GLY A 31 9.94 25.46 10.28
C GLY A 31 9.80 24.64 9.00
N ARG A 32 9.50 25.27 7.85
CA ARG A 32 9.49 24.60 6.54
C ARG A 32 10.88 24.52 5.89
N SER A 33 11.82 25.38 6.31
CA SER A 33 13.19 25.40 5.81
C SER A 33 14.01 24.20 6.30
N ARG A 34 15.12 23.89 5.60
CA ARG A 34 16.03 22.79 5.99
C ARG A 34 16.59 23.00 7.40
N ASP A 35 16.89 24.23 7.78
CA ASP A 35 17.45 24.56 9.09
C ASP A 35 16.36 24.62 10.16
N GLY A 36 15.16 25.14 9.85
CA GLY A 36 14.01 25.03 10.74
C GLY A 36 13.65 23.59 11.12
N LYS A 37 13.79 22.64 10.19
CA LYS A 37 13.66 21.20 10.50
C LYS A 37 14.73 20.69 11.47
N LYS A 38 15.98 21.16 11.37
CA LYS A 38 17.03 20.84 12.35
C LYS A 38 16.70 21.40 13.74
N VAL A 39 16.22 22.64 13.81
CA VAL A 39 15.83 23.30 15.08
C VAL A 39 14.68 22.55 15.75
N ILE A 40 13.66 22.14 14.97
CA ILE A 40 12.58 21.27 15.46
C ILE A 40 13.17 19.96 15.99
N SER A 41 14.00 19.25 15.21
CA SER A 41 14.60 17.99 15.64
C SER A 41 15.50 18.10 16.88
N ALA A 42 16.16 19.24 17.08
CA ALA A 42 16.95 19.51 18.28
C ALA A 42 16.04 19.79 19.50
N ALA A 43 15.04 20.67 19.32
CA ALA A 43 14.06 20.98 20.36
C ALA A 43 13.28 19.73 20.82
N THR A 44 12.88 18.87 19.89
CA THR A 44 12.23 17.58 20.21
C THR A 44 13.12 16.68 21.08
N ARG A 45 14.43 16.57 20.77
CA ARG A 45 15.36 15.77 21.60
C ARG A 45 15.58 16.36 22.98
N THR A 46 15.73 17.69 23.09
CA THR A 46 15.85 18.36 24.40
C THR A 46 14.58 18.12 25.21
N TRP A 47 13.41 18.28 24.60
CA TRP A 47 12.12 17.99 25.24
C TRP A 47 12.00 16.54 25.72
N GLU A 48 12.39 15.58 24.90
CA GLU A 48 12.39 14.14 25.23
C GLU A 48 13.38 13.79 26.36
N GLY A 49 14.44 14.58 26.55
CA GLY A 49 15.38 14.44 27.67
C GLY A 49 14.88 14.97 29.02
N LEU A 50 13.89 15.87 29.03
CA LEU A 50 13.31 16.42 30.26
C LEU A 50 12.38 15.41 30.96
N SER A 51 12.31 15.47 32.29
CA SER A 51 11.30 14.77 33.09
C SER A 51 9.89 15.33 32.84
N ALA A 52 8.83 14.58 33.18
CA ALA A 52 7.46 15.04 32.99
C ALA A 52 7.14 16.35 33.75
N GLU A 53 7.71 16.51 34.94
CA GLU A 53 7.59 17.72 35.76
C GLU A 53 8.33 18.91 35.12
N GLN A 54 9.57 18.70 34.65
CA GLN A 54 10.33 19.74 33.94
C GLN A 54 9.62 20.19 32.65
N ARG A 55 9.04 19.25 31.89
CA ARG A 55 8.24 19.55 30.68
C ARG A 55 7.05 20.45 31.00
N SER A 56 6.24 20.06 31.99
CA SER A 56 5.04 20.83 32.33
C SER A 56 5.40 22.21 32.89
N THR A 57 6.39 22.30 33.78
CA THR A 57 6.92 23.57 34.29
C THR A 57 7.41 24.49 33.16
N GLU A 58 8.18 23.97 32.19
CA GLU A 58 8.72 24.77 31.09
C GLU A 58 7.64 25.25 30.11
N ALA A 59 6.70 24.37 29.71
CA ALA A 59 5.60 24.78 28.85
C ALA A 59 4.70 25.83 29.53
N ASN A 60 4.44 25.67 30.83
CA ASN A 60 3.65 26.64 31.60
C ASN A 60 4.39 27.97 31.79
N ARG A 61 5.72 27.96 31.98
CA ARG A 61 6.56 29.18 31.98
C ARG A 61 6.46 29.94 30.65
N ILE A 62 6.58 29.22 29.53
CA ILE A 62 6.48 29.81 28.18
C ILE A 62 5.07 30.39 27.94
N ARG A 63 4.02 29.66 28.33
CA ARG A 63 2.63 30.17 28.25
C ARG A 63 2.41 31.42 29.09
N ALA A 64 2.88 31.43 30.34
CA ALA A 64 2.77 32.58 31.24
C ALA A 64 3.45 33.82 30.65
N ALA A 65 4.69 33.70 30.17
CA ALA A 65 5.40 34.81 29.54
C ALA A 65 4.70 35.34 28.28
N VAL A 66 4.06 34.47 27.47
CA VAL A 66 3.24 34.91 26.32
C VAL A 66 1.95 35.60 26.77
N ALA A 67 1.32 35.15 27.87
CA ALA A 67 0.14 35.78 28.46
C ALA A 67 0.45 37.17 29.05
N GLU A 68 1.66 37.36 29.60
CA GLU A 68 2.24 38.66 29.99
C GLU A 68 2.63 39.54 28.77
N GLY A 69 2.39 39.08 27.54
CA GLY A 69 2.64 39.84 26.31
C GLY A 69 4.07 39.78 25.77
N LYS A 70 4.98 39.00 26.38
CA LYS A 70 6.35 38.80 25.86
C LYS A 70 6.30 38.00 24.56
N LYS A 71 7.13 38.37 23.57
CA LYS A 71 7.24 37.59 22.33
C LYS A 71 8.07 36.34 22.58
N LEU A 72 7.75 35.24 21.90
CA LEU A 72 8.48 33.98 22.01
C LEU A 72 10.00 34.06 21.74
N ALA A 73 10.45 35.05 20.97
CA ALA A 73 11.88 35.26 20.73
C ALA A 73 12.62 35.88 21.93
N ASP A 74 11.89 36.54 22.81
CA ASP A 74 12.39 37.38 23.90
C ASP A 74 12.31 36.66 25.28
N ILE A 75 11.86 35.40 25.30
CA ILE A 75 11.77 34.57 26.52
C ILE A 75 13.11 33.89 26.79
N GLU A 76 13.70 34.13 27.97
CA GLU A 76 14.99 33.58 28.39
C GLU A 76 15.04 32.04 28.41
N ASP A 77 16.24 31.46 28.26
CA ASP A 77 16.43 30.00 28.25
C ASP A 77 16.57 29.52 29.69
N VAL A 78 16.01 28.36 29.99
CA VAL A 78 16.27 27.65 31.24
C VAL A 78 17.14 26.45 30.92
N GLU A 79 18.39 26.48 31.38
CA GLU A 79 19.25 25.29 31.35
C GLU A 79 18.79 24.31 32.44
N PHE A 80 18.00 23.31 32.06
CA PHE A 80 17.74 22.16 32.90
C PHE A 80 19.03 21.36 33.02
N SER A 81 19.58 21.24 34.23
CA SER A 81 20.75 20.40 34.47
C SER A 81 20.41 18.94 34.17
N ASN A 82 21.12 18.36 33.20
CA ASN A 82 21.03 16.93 32.94
C ASN A 82 21.54 16.18 34.18
N ALA A 83 20.71 15.28 34.73
CA ALA A 83 21.27 14.11 35.39
C ALA A 83 22.13 13.35 34.36
N ASP A 84 23.35 13.01 34.75
CA ASP A 84 24.34 12.25 33.96
C ASP A 84 24.92 12.92 32.70
N GLY A 85 25.68 13.99 32.94
CA GLY A 85 27.10 14.08 32.56
C GLY A 85 27.55 13.73 31.13
N ALA A 86 27.58 14.73 30.24
CA ALA A 86 28.55 14.82 29.15
C ALA A 86 28.90 16.30 28.85
N ALA A 87 30.19 16.65 28.92
CA ALA A 87 30.69 18.03 28.72
C ALA A 87 30.52 18.49 27.24
N SER A 88 29.89 19.65 26.95
CA SER A 88 30.42 21.04 26.95
C SER A 88 31.32 21.35 25.73
N PRO A 89 31.56 22.62 25.28
CA PRO A 89 31.00 23.95 25.63
C PRO A 89 30.32 24.65 24.41
N THR A 90 29.68 25.85 24.38
CA THR A 90 29.63 27.12 25.15
C THR A 90 28.20 27.72 25.07
N GLY A 91 27.72 28.73 25.82
CA GLY A 91 28.33 29.62 26.85
C GLY A 91 28.03 31.13 26.61
N LYS A 92 27.79 31.91 27.70
CA LYS A 92 27.34 33.34 27.82
C LYS A 92 25.80 33.54 27.76
N ARG A 93 25.16 33.89 28.91
CA ARG A 93 24.93 35.25 29.51
C ARG A 93 23.87 36.08 28.75
N THR A 94 22.91 36.82 29.31
CA THR A 94 22.54 37.25 30.70
C THR A 94 21.14 37.92 30.60
N ASP A 95 20.18 37.63 31.50
CA ASP A 95 19.69 38.47 32.62
C ASP A 95 18.33 39.23 32.37
N ASP A 96 17.39 38.97 33.29
CA ASP A 96 16.46 39.89 33.99
C ASP A 96 14.98 40.10 33.56
N GLY A 97 14.11 40.13 34.59
CA GLY A 97 12.80 40.83 34.65
C GLY A 97 11.56 39.97 34.35
N ALA A 98 10.76 39.47 35.32
CA ALA A 98 9.92 40.19 36.31
C ALA A 98 8.93 41.22 35.69
N ALA A 99 7.67 41.36 36.09
CA ALA A 99 6.75 40.53 36.89
C ALA A 99 5.31 41.16 36.88
N LEU A 100 4.27 40.40 37.29
CA LEU A 100 2.96 40.87 37.83
C LEU A 100 2.05 41.64 36.82
N GLU A 101 0.71 41.71 36.92
CA GLU A 101 -0.33 41.26 37.86
C GLU A 101 -1.65 41.07 37.03
N SER A 102 -2.56 40.12 37.32
CA SER A 102 -3.83 40.30 38.06
C SER A 102 -4.76 41.42 37.51
N THR A 103 -6.10 41.31 37.36
CA THR A 103 -7.16 40.39 37.85
C THR A 103 -8.44 40.57 36.98
N ASP A 104 -9.39 39.61 37.00
CA ASP A 104 -10.87 39.80 37.08
C ASP A 104 -11.64 40.70 36.04
N GLU A 105 -12.96 40.60 35.80
CA GLU A 105 -14.04 39.76 36.35
C GLU A 105 -15.25 39.65 35.36
N MET A 106 -16.12 38.64 35.57
CA MET A 106 -17.60 38.64 35.44
C MET A 106 -18.42 38.95 34.14
N LEU A 107 -19.32 37.98 33.82
CA LEU A 107 -20.77 38.10 33.48
C LEU A 107 -21.19 38.78 32.12
N GLN A 108 -22.35 38.53 31.48
CA GLN A 108 -23.56 37.72 31.79
C GLN A 108 -24.41 37.35 30.52
N ALA A 109 -25.25 36.30 30.63
CA ALA A 109 -26.59 36.03 30.02
C ALA A 109 -26.90 36.30 28.51
N VAL A 110 -27.32 35.34 27.65
CA VAL A 110 -28.61 34.56 27.58
C VAL A 110 -29.87 35.44 27.43
N PRO A 111 -30.63 35.39 26.30
CA PRO A 111 -31.80 34.47 26.10
C PRO A 111 -31.87 33.75 24.71
N ALA A 112 -32.37 32.50 24.61
CA ALA A 112 -33.75 32.05 24.27
C ALA A 112 -34.25 32.42 22.83
N VAL A 113 -34.48 31.51 21.85
CA VAL A 113 -35.54 30.45 21.67
C VAL A 113 -36.93 31.07 21.32
N PRO A 114 -37.88 30.51 20.46
CA PRO A 114 -37.97 29.23 19.68
C PRO A 114 -38.50 29.33 18.18
N GLY A 115 -38.68 28.18 17.48
CA GLY A 115 -40.00 27.84 16.85
C GLY A 115 -40.14 27.42 15.35
N GLY A 116 -40.86 26.30 15.07
CA GLY A 116 -41.49 25.89 13.77
C GLY A 116 -40.56 25.23 12.72
N ILE A 117 -40.71 23.99 12.18
CA ILE A 117 -41.84 23.09 11.82
C ILE A 117 -42.76 23.75 10.74
N GLU A 118 -43.00 23.25 9.50
CA GLU A 118 -43.42 21.90 9.03
C GLU A 118 -43.02 21.49 7.57
N ASN A 119 -42.80 20.18 7.38
CA ASN A 119 -43.31 19.19 6.40
C ASN A 119 -43.45 19.44 4.87
N GLY A 120 -43.18 18.38 4.09
CA GLY A 120 -43.55 18.24 2.66
C GLY A 120 -43.02 16.96 1.99
N SER A 121 -43.87 15.95 1.78
CA SER A 121 -43.49 14.60 1.32
C SER A 121 -43.64 14.34 -0.20
N ALA A 122 -42.70 13.55 -0.72
CA ALA A 122 -42.85 12.31 -1.54
C ALA A 122 -43.55 12.28 -2.93
N GLY A 123 -43.05 11.37 -3.78
CA GLY A 123 -43.68 10.91 -5.03
C GLY A 123 -42.99 9.66 -5.60
N ASN A 124 -43.74 8.54 -5.67
CA ASN A 124 -43.31 7.28 -6.30
C ASN A 124 -43.48 7.31 -7.82
N ASN A 125 -42.81 6.41 -8.55
CA ASN A 125 -43.49 5.48 -9.48
C ASN A 125 -42.57 4.36 -10.01
N GLN A 126 -43.17 3.18 -10.21
CA GLN A 126 -42.67 1.99 -10.93
C GLN A 126 -43.41 1.90 -12.27
N PRO A 127 -42.98 1.07 -13.26
CA PRO A 127 -43.68 -0.22 -13.42
C PRO A 127 -42.93 -1.39 -14.14
N SER A 128 -43.52 -2.59 -13.97
CA SER A 128 -43.68 -3.72 -14.92
C SER A 128 -42.48 -4.46 -15.58
N ASP A 129 -42.51 -5.78 -15.37
CA ASP A 129 -41.85 -6.88 -16.09
C ASP A 129 -42.59 -7.21 -17.43
N PRO A 130 -41.95 -7.88 -18.42
CA PRO A 130 -42.47 -9.21 -18.76
C PRO A 130 -41.46 -10.29 -19.21
N THR A 131 -41.79 -11.54 -18.86
CA THR A 131 -41.21 -12.80 -19.33
C THR A 131 -41.15 -13.00 -20.85
N VAL A 132 -40.04 -13.56 -21.35
CA VAL A 132 -39.97 -14.33 -22.61
C VAL A 132 -39.07 -15.57 -22.44
N SER A 133 -39.62 -16.75 -22.71
CA SER A 133 -38.85 -18.00 -22.83
C SER A 133 -38.27 -18.16 -24.23
N GLN A 134 -37.00 -18.55 -24.36
CA GLN A 134 -36.47 -19.13 -25.60
C GLN A 134 -35.56 -20.33 -25.33
N SER A 135 -35.84 -21.41 -26.08
CA SER A 135 -35.12 -22.68 -26.09
C SER A 135 -33.85 -22.59 -26.92
N PHE A 136 -32.73 -23.14 -26.42
CA PHE A 136 -31.55 -23.38 -27.25
C PHE A 136 -31.59 -24.78 -27.86
N ASP A 137 -31.59 -24.82 -29.19
CA ASP A 137 -31.48 -26.04 -29.99
C ASP A 137 -30.00 -26.50 -30.06
N THR A 138 -29.80 -27.82 -30.08
CA THR A 138 -28.49 -28.47 -29.95
C THR A 138 -27.96 -28.91 -31.31
N SER A 139 -27.09 -28.11 -31.94
CA SER A 139 -26.34 -28.57 -33.13
C SER A 139 -25.06 -27.80 -33.44
N GLN A 140 -23.93 -28.19 -32.82
CA GLN A 140 -22.62 -28.14 -33.47
C GLN A 140 -21.76 -29.37 -33.11
N PRO A 141 -21.03 -29.96 -34.08
CA PRO A 141 -20.24 -31.17 -33.87
C PRO A 141 -18.85 -30.88 -33.26
N PRO A 142 -18.20 -31.86 -32.60
CA PRO A 142 -16.90 -31.67 -31.98
C PRO A 142 -15.77 -31.69 -33.00
N ILE A 143 -15.01 -30.59 -33.09
CA ILE A 143 -13.71 -30.58 -33.79
C ILE A 143 -12.66 -31.15 -32.84
N ALA A 144 -12.19 -32.35 -33.12
CA ALA A 144 -11.08 -33.00 -32.42
C ALA A 144 -9.83 -33.08 -33.32
N GLN A 145 -8.66 -33.16 -32.69
CA GLN A 145 -7.33 -33.38 -33.30
C GLN A 145 -6.78 -32.15 -34.06
N ASN A 146 -5.51 -31.74 -33.97
CA ASN A 146 -4.27 -32.49 -33.71
C ASN A 146 -3.17 -31.56 -33.14
N THR A 147 -2.47 -31.96 -32.08
CA THR A 147 -1.27 -31.27 -31.57
C THR A 147 -0.17 -32.26 -31.20
N THR A 148 0.41 -32.90 -32.22
CA THR A 148 1.65 -33.70 -32.08
C THR A 148 2.62 -33.37 -33.21
N ALA A 149 3.27 -32.20 -33.12
CA ALA A 149 4.33 -31.79 -34.04
C ALA A 149 5.36 -30.89 -33.33
N ILE A 150 6.35 -31.55 -32.71
CA ILE A 150 7.75 -31.14 -32.52
C ILE A 150 8.04 -29.63 -32.66
N VAL A 151 8.28 -28.96 -31.53
CA VAL A 151 9.16 -27.79 -31.45
C VAL A 151 10.18 -28.03 -30.34
N ASN A 152 11.37 -28.47 -30.74
CA ASN A 152 12.55 -28.40 -29.87
C ASN A 152 13.01 -26.94 -29.82
N ASN A 153 12.53 -26.18 -28.84
CA ASN A 153 13.15 -24.92 -28.43
C ASN A 153 13.48 -25.01 -26.94
N ALA A 154 14.58 -24.37 -26.55
CA ALA A 154 15.15 -24.47 -25.22
C ALA A 154 14.25 -23.80 -24.17
N VAL A 155 13.37 -24.58 -23.58
CA VAL A 155 12.84 -24.34 -22.23
C VAL A 155 14.05 -24.35 -21.30
N SER A 156 14.36 -23.22 -20.64
CA SER A 156 15.40 -23.22 -19.60
C SER A 156 14.94 -24.14 -18.47
N GLY A 157 15.87 -24.80 -17.76
CA GLY A 157 15.52 -25.70 -16.64
C GLY A 157 14.55 -25.05 -15.65
N GLU A 158 14.75 -23.74 -15.43
CA GLU A 158 13.95 -22.84 -14.60
C GLU A 158 12.43 -22.94 -14.87
N THR A 159 11.99 -23.08 -16.13
CA THR A 159 10.54 -23.11 -16.46
C THR A 159 9.91 -24.48 -16.18
N GLN A 160 10.68 -25.58 -16.25
CA GLN A 160 10.22 -26.90 -15.81
C GLN A 160 10.32 -27.06 -14.29
N GLU A 161 11.35 -26.49 -13.66
CA GLU A 161 11.54 -26.50 -12.20
C GLU A 161 10.41 -25.76 -11.47
N ALA A 162 9.91 -24.64 -12.01
CA ALA A 162 8.77 -23.90 -11.48
C ALA A 162 7.45 -24.71 -11.45
N GLN A 163 7.36 -25.80 -12.22
CA GLN A 163 6.20 -26.70 -12.25
C GLN A 163 6.44 -28.00 -11.46
N GLN A 164 7.66 -28.55 -11.44
CA GLN A 164 7.92 -29.91 -10.94
C GLN A 164 7.96 -30.09 -9.41
N LEU A 165 8.02 -29.02 -8.61
CA LEU A 165 8.05 -29.12 -7.13
C LEU A 165 6.80 -28.55 -6.43
N ARG A 166 5.65 -28.52 -7.12
CA ARG A 166 4.32 -28.23 -6.53
C ARG A 166 3.72 -29.40 -5.75
N ALA A 167 4.54 -30.11 -4.96
CA ALA A 167 3.98 -30.89 -3.85
C ALA A 167 3.34 -29.88 -2.86
N PRO A 168 2.07 -30.07 -2.44
CA PRO A 168 1.43 -29.12 -1.52
C PRO A 168 2.21 -29.09 -0.19
N LEU A 169 2.80 -27.93 0.12
CA LEU A 169 3.51 -27.72 1.38
C LEU A 169 2.50 -27.73 2.55
N THR A 170 2.58 -28.75 3.39
CA THR A 170 1.76 -28.87 4.61
C THR A 170 2.49 -28.23 5.78
N PHE A 171 1.90 -27.20 6.39
CA PHE A 171 2.48 -26.48 7.52
C PHE A 171 1.78 -26.86 8.84
N ILE A 172 2.57 -27.01 9.89
CA ILE A 172 2.09 -27.39 11.22
C ILE A 172 1.82 -26.12 12.05
N SER A 173 0.65 -26.05 12.69
CA SER A 173 0.33 -24.98 13.64
C SER A 173 1.31 -24.95 14.81
N LEU A 174 1.84 -23.76 15.11
CA LEU A 174 2.78 -23.52 16.21
C LEU A 174 2.15 -22.75 17.37
N LYS A 175 0.81 -22.69 17.45
CA LYS A 175 0.06 -21.92 18.48
C LYS A 175 0.57 -22.16 19.91
N ASN A 176 0.97 -23.39 20.22
CA ASN A 176 1.49 -23.80 21.53
C ASN A 176 3.00 -23.58 21.74
N ARG A 177 3.80 -23.28 20.71
CA ARG A 177 5.26 -23.03 20.85
C ARG A 177 5.62 -21.55 21.04
N TRP A 178 4.74 -20.64 20.61
CA TRP A 178 5.03 -19.22 20.70
C TRP A 178 5.02 -18.69 22.15
N THR A 179 4.43 -19.43 23.09
CA THR A 179 4.32 -19.12 24.53
C THR A 179 5.61 -18.54 25.11
N ASP A 180 6.75 -19.14 24.81
CA ASP A 180 8.01 -18.91 25.52
C ASP A 180 8.69 -17.58 25.17
N ILE A 181 8.36 -16.99 24.01
CA ILE A 181 8.92 -15.70 23.55
C ILE A 181 8.32 -14.49 24.31
N ALA A 182 7.22 -14.68 25.05
CA ALA A 182 6.45 -13.58 25.66
C ALA A 182 6.96 -13.08 27.03
N LYS A 183 8.23 -13.30 27.37
CA LYS A 183 8.84 -12.71 28.58
C LYS A 183 9.51 -11.35 28.36
N ASP A 184 9.65 -10.91 27.12
CA ASP A 184 10.13 -9.56 26.80
C ASP A 184 8.95 -8.64 26.43
N ASP A 185 8.76 -7.57 27.22
CA ASP A 185 7.84 -6.45 26.97
C ASP A 185 8.17 -5.63 25.69
N ALA A 186 9.10 -6.11 24.87
CA ALA A 186 9.65 -5.41 23.71
C ALA A 186 8.71 -5.34 22.48
N VAL A 187 7.57 -6.04 22.51
CA VAL A 187 6.67 -6.20 21.35
C VAL A 187 5.28 -5.59 21.57
N THR A 188 4.91 -5.22 22.81
CA THR A 188 3.62 -4.59 23.09
C THR A 188 3.58 -3.13 22.59
N THR A 189 2.44 -2.77 21.99
CA THR A 189 2.35 -1.64 21.06
C THR A 189 2.14 -0.29 21.76
N ASN A 190 3.21 0.42 22.10
CA ASN A 190 3.12 1.85 22.50
C ASN A 190 4.29 2.75 22.02
N LYS A 191 5.37 2.21 21.43
CA LYS A 191 6.50 3.01 20.93
C LYS A 191 6.39 3.25 19.40
N PRO A 192 6.21 4.49 18.93
CA PRO A 192 6.18 4.78 17.49
C PRO A 192 7.57 4.60 16.84
N GLY A 193 7.60 4.27 15.55
CA GLY A 193 8.82 4.25 14.73
C GLY A 193 9.65 2.97 14.79
N ASN A 194 10.95 3.08 14.48
CA ASN A 194 11.83 1.93 14.24
C ASN A 194 12.13 1.06 15.48
N ALA A 195 11.84 1.54 16.71
CA ALA A 195 12.15 0.83 17.95
C ALA A 195 11.49 -0.56 18.06
N GLY A 196 10.31 -0.75 17.47
CA GLY A 196 9.61 -2.04 17.45
C GLY A 196 10.07 -3.01 16.35
N LYS A 197 10.88 -2.57 15.37
CA LYS A 197 11.23 -3.42 14.21
C LYS A 197 12.26 -4.50 14.54
N GLU A 198 13.26 -4.17 15.34
CA GLU A 198 14.35 -5.09 15.65
C GLU A 198 13.93 -6.24 16.60
N PRO A 199 13.11 -6.02 17.65
CA PRO A 199 12.50 -7.12 18.39
C PRO A 199 11.66 -8.03 17.50
N ARG A 200 10.79 -7.47 16.64
CA ARG A 200 9.95 -8.25 15.69
C ARG A 200 10.78 -9.13 14.75
N ARG A 201 11.90 -8.63 14.22
CA ARG A 201 12.85 -9.42 13.40
C ARG A 201 13.45 -10.59 14.17
N LYS A 202 13.92 -10.37 15.41
CA LYS A 202 14.47 -11.43 16.27
C LYS A 202 13.42 -12.48 16.62
N VAL A 203 12.19 -12.06 16.89
CA VAL A 203 11.06 -12.95 17.14
C VAL A 203 10.74 -13.80 15.89
N ALA A 204 10.69 -13.18 14.71
CA ALA A 204 10.52 -13.93 13.46
C ALA A 204 11.67 -14.94 13.26
N ALA A 205 12.92 -14.54 13.52
CA ALA A 205 14.13 -15.37 13.38
C ALA A 205 14.11 -16.62 14.28
N ALA A 206 13.68 -16.44 15.53
CA ALA A 206 13.56 -17.52 16.51
C ALA A 206 12.41 -18.49 16.20
N ASN A 207 11.52 -18.14 15.27
CA ASN A 207 10.32 -18.91 14.93
C ASN A 207 10.25 -19.19 13.42
N PRO A 208 11.15 -20.03 12.87
CA PRO A 208 10.99 -20.53 11.51
C PRO A 208 9.66 -21.27 11.35
N PRO A 209 9.08 -21.30 10.14
CA PRO A 209 7.92 -22.13 9.86
C PRO A 209 8.29 -23.62 9.99
N VAL A 210 7.29 -24.45 10.31
CA VAL A 210 7.44 -25.91 10.44
C VAL A 210 6.49 -26.59 9.46
N SER A 211 7.02 -27.55 8.71
CA SER A 211 6.27 -28.45 7.83
C SER A 211 6.71 -29.89 8.07
N ASP A 212 5.87 -30.86 7.71
CA ASP A 212 6.08 -32.29 8.04
C ASP A 212 7.35 -32.89 7.41
N ASP A 213 7.87 -32.28 6.33
CA ASP A 213 8.90 -32.84 5.45
C ASP A 213 10.19 -32.00 5.33
N ARG A 214 10.25 -30.77 5.88
CA ARG A 214 11.34 -29.80 5.57
C ARG A 214 11.83 -29.04 6.79
N THR A 215 13.15 -28.82 6.82
CA THR A 215 13.79 -27.83 7.69
C THR A 215 13.96 -26.52 6.95
N TRP A 216 13.37 -25.44 7.48
CA TRP A 216 13.47 -24.09 6.91
C TRP A 216 14.62 -23.31 7.52
N VAL A 217 15.51 -22.78 6.68
CA VAL A 217 16.73 -22.06 7.01
C VAL A 217 16.82 -20.72 6.27
N GLY A 218 17.90 -19.97 6.52
CA GLY A 218 18.28 -18.83 5.67
C GLY A 218 17.34 -17.63 5.72
N GLN A 219 16.89 -17.22 6.92
CA GLN A 219 16.00 -16.07 7.08
C GLN A 219 16.60 -14.80 6.45
N ARG A 220 16.03 -14.33 5.33
CA ARG A 220 16.41 -13.07 4.68
C ARG A 220 15.31 -12.03 4.91
N TYR A 221 15.61 -10.93 5.58
CA TYR A 221 14.69 -9.80 5.68
C TYR A 221 14.43 -9.19 4.29
N LEU A 222 13.17 -9.17 3.87
CA LEU A 222 12.74 -8.58 2.59
C LEU A 222 12.19 -7.17 2.78
N GLY A 223 11.43 -6.93 3.85
CA GLY A 223 10.75 -5.65 4.07
C GLY A 223 9.99 -5.59 5.39
N GLY A 224 9.52 -4.40 5.76
CA GLY A 224 8.84 -4.20 7.04
C GLY A 224 8.38 -2.77 7.29
N GLY A 225 7.06 -2.62 7.48
CA GLY A 225 6.37 -1.35 7.69
C GLY A 225 5.98 -1.11 9.15
N GLY A 226 4.90 -0.36 9.38
CA GLY A 226 4.33 -0.18 10.72
C GLY A 226 3.65 -1.44 11.26
N TYR A 227 2.98 -2.19 10.38
CA TYR A 227 2.08 -3.29 10.73
C TYR A 227 2.75 -4.68 10.82
N GLY A 228 3.91 -4.88 10.18
CA GLY A 228 4.55 -6.19 10.14
C GLY A 228 5.92 -6.22 9.45
N THR A 229 6.51 -7.42 9.36
CA THR A 229 7.80 -7.71 8.72
C THR A 229 7.70 -8.96 7.84
N ALA A 230 8.31 -8.92 6.66
CA ALA A 230 8.38 -10.04 5.72
C ALA A 230 9.81 -10.59 5.63
N HIS A 231 9.95 -11.91 5.72
CA HIS A 231 11.22 -12.63 5.61
C HIS A 231 11.09 -13.79 4.62
N ALA A 232 12.09 -13.98 3.76
CA ALA A 232 12.23 -15.22 2.99
C ALA A 232 12.80 -16.34 3.88
N TYR A 233 12.34 -17.56 3.64
CA TYR A 233 12.87 -18.80 4.20
C TYR A 233 13.08 -19.81 3.08
N PHE A 234 14.11 -20.64 3.23
CA PHE A 234 14.53 -21.62 2.22
C PHE A 234 14.65 -23.01 2.84
N ALA A 235 14.21 -24.05 2.15
CA ALA A 235 14.52 -25.44 2.52
C ALA A 235 15.63 -25.95 1.59
N LEU A 236 16.61 -26.69 2.13
CA LEU A 236 17.76 -27.17 1.35
C LEU A 236 17.75 -28.70 1.16
N ASP A 237 18.39 -29.16 0.09
CA ASP A 237 18.73 -30.58 -0.12
C ASP A 237 19.94 -31.01 0.72
N ASN A 238 20.29 -32.29 0.63
CA ASN A 238 21.47 -32.86 1.29
C ASN A 238 22.81 -32.28 0.79
N ASN A 239 22.81 -31.55 -0.34
CA ASN A 239 23.98 -30.91 -0.94
C ASN A 239 24.08 -29.41 -0.56
N GLY A 240 23.08 -28.85 0.13
CA GLY A 240 22.99 -27.43 0.48
C GLY A 240 22.34 -26.53 -0.58
N ASN A 241 21.69 -27.10 -1.60
CA ASN A 241 20.97 -26.38 -2.65
C ASN A 241 19.51 -26.14 -2.25
N ILE A 242 18.94 -25.01 -2.67
CA ILE A 242 17.56 -24.61 -2.37
C ILE A 242 16.56 -25.54 -3.08
N MET A 243 15.72 -26.24 -2.31
CA MET A 243 14.61 -27.08 -2.80
C MET A 243 13.24 -26.41 -2.70
N ALA A 244 13.09 -25.42 -1.82
CA ALA A 244 11.88 -24.61 -1.73
C ALA A 244 12.16 -23.26 -1.08
N ARG A 245 11.26 -22.33 -1.33
CA ARG A 245 11.35 -20.92 -0.94
C ARG A 245 9.96 -20.39 -0.60
N ILE A 246 9.84 -19.67 0.50
CA ILE A 246 8.58 -19.07 0.97
C ILE A 246 8.84 -17.70 1.59
N VAL A 247 7.81 -16.86 1.64
CA VAL A 247 7.80 -15.62 2.43
C VAL A 247 6.94 -15.85 3.67
N VAL A 248 7.45 -15.45 4.82
CA VAL A 248 6.73 -15.39 6.09
C VAL A 248 6.53 -13.92 6.46
N LYS A 249 5.27 -13.47 6.45
CA LYS A 249 4.83 -12.16 6.92
C LYS A 249 4.30 -12.30 8.33
N ASP A 250 4.94 -11.66 9.29
CA ASP A 250 4.49 -11.55 10.67
C ASP A 250 3.95 -10.14 10.93
N SER A 251 2.69 -10.05 11.40
CA SER A 251 1.97 -8.81 11.63
C SER A 251 1.60 -8.65 13.11
N TRP A 252 1.86 -7.48 13.69
CA TRP A 252 1.53 -7.13 15.07
C TRP A 252 0.67 -5.87 15.09
N ILE A 253 -0.53 -5.99 15.65
CA ILE A 253 -1.61 -5.04 15.50
C ILE A 253 -1.85 -4.30 16.81
N THR A 254 -2.10 -2.99 16.73
CA THR A 254 -2.42 -2.17 17.90
C THR A 254 -3.77 -2.58 18.48
N SER A 255 -3.97 -2.44 19.79
CA SER A 255 -5.24 -2.79 20.44
C SER A 255 -6.47 -2.11 19.80
N SER A 256 -6.29 -0.89 19.30
CA SER A 256 -7.32 -0.12 18.59
C SER A 256 -7.72 -0.73 17.24
N HIS A 257 -6.75 -1.18 16.44
CA HIS A 257 -7.02 -1.78 15.13
C HIS A 257 -7.45 -3.25 15.28
N TRP A 258 -6.88 -3.97 16.25
CA TRP A 258 -7.26 -5.36 16.58
C TRP A 258 -8.71 -5.46 17.08
N SER A 259 -9.18 -4.45 17.82
CA SER A 259 -10.57 -4.37 18.27
C SER A 259 -11.52 -3.79 17.21
N SER A 260 -11.01 -3.38 16.05
CA SER A 260 -11.84 -2.83 14.97
C SER A 260 -12.63 -3.92 14.28
N PHE A 261 -13.93 -3.68 14.07
CA PHE A 261 -14.78 -4.55 13.24
C PHE A 261 -14.19 -4.74 11.83
N TRP A 262 -13.61 -3.68 11.26
CA TRP A 262 -13.06 -3.65 9.90
C TRP A 262 -11.81 -4.50 9.69
N PHE A 263 -11.12 -4.89 10.76
CA PHE A 263 -9.93 -5.74 10.67
C PHE A 263 -10.28 -7.22 10.48
N TRP A 264 -11.47 -7.64 10.92
CA TRP A 264 -11.89 -9.04 10.97
C TRP A 264 -12.87 -9.43 9.86
N HIS A 265 -12.77 -10.69 9.44
CA HIS A 265 -13.82 -11.39 8.69
C HIS A 265 -14.47 -12.47 9.55
N LYS A 266 -15.67 -12.92 9.11
CA LYS A 266 -16.62 -13.80 9.81
C LYS A 266 -17.32 -13.14 11.01
N ASP A 267 -18.18 -13.92 11.64
CA ASP A 267 -19.12 -13.53 12.70
C ASP A 267 -18.40 -12.87 13.90
N PRO A 268 -18.78 -11.64 14.33
CA PRO A 268 -18.26 -11.02 15.54
C PRO A 268 -18.55 -11.82 16.83
N GLU A 269 -19.63 -12.60 16.89
CA GLU A 269 -20.03 -13.38 18.07
C GLU A 269 -19.14 -14.61 18.26
N ASN A 270 -18.79 -15.30 17.16
CA ASN A 270 -17.82 -16.39 17.20
C ASN A 270 -16.39 -15.85 17.05
N SER A 271 -15.88 -15.30 18.15
CA SER A 271 -14.60 -14.59 18.14
C SER A 271 -13.40 -15.44 17.68
N ASP A 272 -13.48 -16.77 17.82
CA ASP A 272 -12.40 -17.72 17.54
C ASP A 272 -12.27 -18.15 16.08
N ASP A 273 -13.36 -18.12 15.31
CA ASP A 273 -13.30 -18.43 13.87
C ASP A 273 -12.86 -17.25 13.00
N ARG A 274 -12.83 -16.03 13.55
CA ARG A 274 -12.49 -14.80 12.81
C ARG A 274 -11.03 -14.78 12.35
N ILE A 275 -10.82 -14.40 11.10
CA ILE A 275 -9.49 -14.20 10.51
C ILE A 275 -9.35 -12.75 10.01
N PRO A 276 -8.12 -12.20 9.89
CA PRO A 276 -7.92 -10.87 9.33
C PRO A 276 -8.46 -10.77 7.90
N VAL A 277 -8.96 -9.60 7.51
CA VAL A 277 -9.47 -9.36 6.15
C VAL A 277 -8.43 -9.64 5.06
N GLU A 278 -7.14 -9.33 5.32
CA GLU A 278 -6.01 -9.73 4.45
C GLU A 278 -6.02 -11.24 4.15
N VAL A 279 -6.13 -12.07 5.19
CA VAL A 279 -6.11 -13.53 5.06
C VAL A 279 -7.33 -14.02 4.30
N GLN A 280 -8.52 -13.48 4.59
CA GLN A 280 -9.73 -13.84 3.86
C GLN A 280 -9.65 -13.48 2.38
N ALA A 281 -9.13 -12.29 2.03
CA ALA A 281 -8.95 -11.87 0.65
C ALA A 281 -8.03 -12.84 -0.12
N MET A 282 -6.89 -13.21 0.47
CA MET A 282 -5.97 -14.17 -0.14
C MET A 282 -6.59 -15.56 -0.28
N LEU A 283 -7.38 -16.02 0.70
CA LEU A 283 -8.11 -17.29 0.61
C LEU A 283 -9.21 -17.27 -0.45
N ASN A 284 -9.92 -16.15 -0.63
CA ASN A 284 -10.97 -16.01 -1.66
C ASN A 284 -10.42 -16.18 -3.08
N MET A 285 -9.20 -15.67 -3.34
CA MET A 285 -8.52 -15.76 -4.63
C MET A 285 -7.77 -17.08 -4.84
N LYS A 286 -7.57 -17.87 -3.78
CA LYS A 286 -6.81 -19.13 -3.86
C LYS A 286 -7.49 -20.11 -4.83
N ASP A 287 -6.68 -20.77 -5.65
CA ASP A 287 -7.10 -21.76 -6.65
C ASP A 287 -8.13 -21.24 -7.69
N LYS A 288 -8.23 -19.91 -7.87
CA LYS A 288 -9.06 -19.27 -8.91
C LYS A 288 -8.31 -19.07 -10.24
N ALA A 289 -9.06 -18.88 -11.32
CA ALA A 289 -8.50 -18.48 -12.61
C ALA A 289 -7.87 -17.07 -12.48
N GLY A 290 -6.58 -16.95 -12.84
CA GLY A 290 -5.79 -15.73 -12.65
C GLY A 290 -5.17 -15.58 -11.26
N SER A 291 -5.37 -16.53 -10.34
CA SER A 291 -4.76 -16.49 -9.00
C SER A 291 -3.24 -16.36 -9.05
N ASP A 292 -2.59 -16.90 -10.09
CA ASP A 292 -1.16 -16.79 -10.35
C ASP A 292 -0.67 -15.35 -10.67
N GLY A 293 -1.57 -14.36 -10.78
CA GLY A 293 -1.25 -12.93 -10.80
C GLY A 293 -1.09 -12.29 -9.42
N VAL A 294 -1.38 -13.01 -8.33
CA VAL A 294 -1.19 -12.54 -6.95
C VAL A 294 -0.28 -13.47 -6.14
N VAL A 295 0.29 -12.98 -5.03
CA VAL A 295 1.09 -13.84 -4.11
C VAL A 295 0.21 -14.94 -3.49
N GLN A 296 0.64 -16.19 -3.61
CA GLN A 296 -0.17 -17.35 -3.22
C GLN A 296 -0.23 -17.53 -1.72
N HIS A 297 -1.42 -17.74 -1.16
CA HIS A 297 -1.57 -18.15 0.24
C HIS A 297 -1.21 -19.63 0.44
N LEU A 298 -0.17 -19.88 1.24
CA LEU A 298 0.23 -21.22 1.65
C LEU A 298 -0.38 -21.60 3.00
N PHE A 299 -0.19 -20.76 4.03
CA PHE A 299 -0.66 -21.02 5.40
C PHE A 299 -0.89 -19.71 6.18
N HIS A 300 -1.68 -19.75 7.25
CA HIS A 300 -1.80 -18.63 8.20
C HIS A 300 -2.03 -19.13 9.63
N GLU A 301 -1.73 -18.29 10.62
CA GLU A 301 -1.97 -18.55 12.05
C GLU A 301 -2.37 -17.24 12.74
N VAL A 302 -3.33 -17.29 13.68
CA VAL A 302 -3.83 -16.12 14.42
C VAL A 302 -3.54 -16.26 15.91
N TYR A 303 -2.65 -15.42 16.42
CA TYR A 303 -2.19 -15.43 17.82
C TYR A 303 -3.01 -14.43 18.66
N ARG A 304 -4.20 -14.85 19.11
CA ARG A 304 -5.18 -13.92 19.71
C ARG A 304 -4.68 -13.15 20.92
N GLU A 305 -4.03 -13.86 21.85
CA GLU A 305 -3.43 -13.32 23.08
C GLU A 305 -2.35 -12.25 22.82
N ARG A 306 -1.88 -12.12 21.57
CA ARG A 306 -0.75 -11.28 21.17
C ARG A 306 -1.13 -10.16 20.21
N MET A 307 -2.40 -10.11 19.81
CA MET A 307 -2.90 -9.21 18.77
C MET A 307 -2.06 -9.31 17.48
N ALA A 308 -1.69 -10.53 17.11
CA ALA A 308 -0.76 -10.81 16.01
C ALA A 308 -1.26 -11.95 15.12
N TYR A 309 -0.77 -12.00 13.88
CA TYR A 309 -1.00 -13.10 12.95
C TYR A 309 0.21 -13.29 12.02
N ARG A 310 0.34 -14.51 11.51
CA ARG A 310 1.35 -14.90 10.53
C ARG A 310 0.65 -15.31 9.23
N VAL A 311 1.24 -14.94 8.10
CA VAL A 311 0.87 -15.45 6.77
C VAL A 311 2.13 -15.99 6.09
N ILE A 312 2.04 -17.22 5.58
CA ILE A 312 3.06 -17.85 4.74
C ILE A 312 2.56 -17.81 3.30
N MET A 313 3.39 -17.31 2.40
CA MET A 313 3.06 -17.07 1.00
C MET A 313 4.19 -17.43 0.04
N SER A 314 3.90 -17.49 -1.27
CA SER A 314 4.92 -17.73 -2.30
C SER A 314 6.00 -16.64 -2.31
N TYR A 315 7.23 -17.03 -2.68
CA TYR A 315 8.36 -16.12 -2.88
C TYR A 315 8.55 -15.83 -4.38
N CYS A 316 8.66 -14.55 -4.72
CA CYS A 316 8.90 -14.06 -6.09
C CYS A 316 10.39 -13.77 -6.27
N GLY A 317 11.01 -14.33 -7.32
CA GLY A 317 12.47 -14.36 -7.47
C GLY A 317 13.17 -13.05 -7.85
N HIS A 318 12.47 -12.11 -8.47
CA HIS A 318 13.06 -11.05 -9.29
C HIS A 318 12.86 -9.63 -8.74
N GLY A 319 12.64 -9.53 -7.43
CA GLY A 319 12.44 -8.25 -6.75
C GLY A 319 11.05 -7.66 -7.02
N ASN A 320 10.98 -6.36 -7.25
CA ASN A 320 9.73 -5.63 -7.52
C ASN A 320 9.87 -4.54 -8.61
N LEU A 321 8.72 -3.99 -9.05
CA LEU A 321 8.70 -2.92 -10.05
C LEU A 321 9.35 -1.61 -9.56
N PHE A 322 9.43 -1.36 -8.26
CA PHE A 322 10.11 -0.17 -7.72
C PHE A 322 11.63 -0.27 -7.89
N GLU A 323 12.22 -1.43 -7.61
CA GLU A 323 13.64 -1.73 -7.87
C GLU A 323 13.96 -1.60 -9.36
N SER A 324 13.13 -2.21 -10.22
CA SER A 324 13.24 -2.07 -11.68
C SER A 324 13.15 -0.59 -12.11
N THR A 325 12.18 0.15 -11.57
CA THR A 325 12.05 1.61 -11.79
C THR A 325 13.29 2.37 -11.34
N CYS A 326 13.90 1.99 -10.21
CA CYS A 326 15.15 2.57 -9.73
C CYS A 326 16.33 2.30 -10.67
N HIS A 327 16.46 1.09 -11.23
CA HIS A 327 17.52 0.76 -12.19
C HIS A 327 17.50 1.70 -13.41
N TYR A 328 16.34 1.92 -14.03
CA TYR A 328 16.21 2.88 -15.12
C TYR A 328 16.36 4.33 -14.66
N ALA A 329 15.82 4.69 -13.49
CA ALA A 329 15.89 6.06 -12.96
C ALA A 329 17.31 6.47 -12.55
N ASP A 330 18.15 5.57 -12.05
CA ASP A 330 19.50 5.86 -11.57
C ASP A 330 20.62 5.49 -12.55
N SER A 331 20.26 4.83 -13.66
CA SER A 331 21.17 4.44 -14.73
C SER A 331 22.13 5.57 -15.12
N LYS A 332 23.41 5.20 -15.26
CA LYS A 332 24.49 6.12 -15.64
C LYS A 332 24.55 6.33 -17.15
N ILE A 333 23.89 5.47 -17.93
CA ILE A 333 23.77 5.58 -19.40
C ILE A 333 23.10 6.92 -19.76
N LYS A 334 23.56 7.53 -20.86
CA LYS A 334 23.07 8.81 -21.39
C LYS A 334 22.67 8.65 -22.86
N PRO A 335 21.43 9.00 -23.26
CA PRO A 335 20.29 9.40 -22.40
C PRO A 335 19.90 8.29 -21.42
N LYS A 336 19.18 8.62 -20.34
CA LYS A 336 18.70 7.59 -19.40
C LYS A 336 17.73 6.67 -20.14
N PRO A 337 17.91 5.34 -20.08
CA PRO A 337 17.03 4.38 -20.74
C PRO A 337 15.61 4.47 -20.18
N PHE A 338 14.67 3.95 -20.97
CA PHE A 338 13.26 3.76 -20.62
C PHE A 338 13.01 2.25 -20.48
N PRO A 339 12.05 1.81 -19.64
CA PRO A 339 11.51 0.45 -19.72
C PRO A 339 11.05 0.11 -21.14
N PRO A 340 11.36 -1.08 -21.67
CA PRO A 340 10.85 -1.53 -22.97
C PRO A 340 9.32 -1.49 -23.03
N GLU A 341 8.75 -0.93 -24.10
CA GLU A 341 7.29 -0.85 -24.24
C GLU A 341 6.58 -2.22 -24.13
N PRO A 342 7.08 -3.32 -24.73
CA PRO A 342 6.47 -4.64 -24.54
C PRO A 342 6.43 -5.10 -23.08
N PHE A 343 7.40 -4.72 -22.25
CA PHE A 343 7.35 -5.00 -20.80
C PHE A 343 6.29 -4.15 -20.10
N VAL A 344 6.13 -2.88 -20.48
CA VAL A 344 5.05 -2.04 -19.93
C VAL A 344 3.68 -2.62 -20.28
N TRP A 345 3.51 -3.16 -21.49
CA TRP A 345 2.31 -3.92 -21.87
C TRP A 345 2.13 -5.20 -21.04
N ALA A 346 3.21 -5.97 -20.78
CA ALA A 346 3.15 -7.14 -19.91
C ALA A 346 2.70 -6.80 -18.47
N VAL A 347 3.20 -5.68 -17.92
CA VAL A 347 2.74 -5.13 -16.63
C VAL A 347 1.28 -4.73 -16.68
N PHE A 348 0.84 -4.05 -17.74
CA PHE A 348 -0.55 -3.63 -17.85
C PHE A 348 -1.49 -4.85 -17.96
N ASP A 349 -1.10 -5.87 -18.72
CA ASP A 349 -1.86 -7.10 -18.93
C ASP A 349 -2.05 -7.89 -17.62
N ALA A 350 -0.97 -8.10 -16.88
CA ALA A 350 -1.02 -8.78 -15.59
C ALA A 350 -1.87 -8.02 -14.56
N LEU A 351 -1.77 -6.69 -14.50
CA LEU A 351 -2.59 -5.87 -13.60
C LEU A 351 -4.06 -5.81 -14.02
N ALA A 352 -4.38 -5.90 -15.32
CA ALA A 352 -5.75 -6.02 -15.79
C ALA A 352 -6.38 -7.36 -15.40
N ASP A 353 -5.63 -8.46 -15.52
CA ASP A 353 -6.05 -9.78 -15.02
C ASP A 353 -6.28 -9.78 -13.51
N VAL A 354 -5.39 -9.14 -12.73
CA VAL A 354 -5.59 -9.00 -11.29
C VAL A 354 -6.85 -8.16 -11.00
N CYS A 355 -7.09 -7.06 -11.72
CA CYS A 355 -8.33 -6.29 -11.56
C CYS A 355 -9.60 -7.14 -11.81
N LEU A 356 -9.59 -8.02 -12.83
CA LEU A 356 -10.70 -8.96 -13.08
C LEU A 356 -10.87 -9.99 -11.95
N LEU A 357 -9.78 -10.60 -11.47
CA LEU A 357 -9.80 -11.52 -10.34
C LEU A 357 -10.36 -10.86 -9.07
N LEU A 358 -9.94 -9.63 -8.77
CA LEU A 358 -10.41 -8.89 -7.60
C LEU A 358 -11.89 -8.47 -7.71
N GLU A 359 -12.37 -8.22 -8.93
CA GLU A 359 -13.75 -7.80 -9.22
C GLU A 359 -14.75 -8.97 -9.29
N PHE A 360 -14.37 -10.11 -9.89
CA PHE A 360 -15.27 -11.22 -10.22
C PHE A 360 -14.90 -12.57 -9.58
N GLY A 361 -13.77 -12.66 -8.88
CA GLY A 361 -13.23 -13.92 -8.36
C GLY A 361 -12.63 -14.84 -9.43
N SER A 362 -12.45 -14.33 -10.66
CA SER A 362 -11.94 -15.05 -11.82
C SER A 362 -11.51 -14.08 -12.92
N THR A 363 -10.43 -14.37 -13.65
CA THR A 363 -10.11 -13.73 -14.94
C THR A 363 -10.95 -14.24 -16.11
N ASP A 364 -11.51 -15.44 -15.98
CA ASP A 364 -12.47 -16.03 -16.91
C ASP A 364 -13.89 -15.61 -16.53
N GLU A 365 -14.53 -14.80 -17.37
CA GLU A 365 -15.88 -14.27 -17.12
C GLU A 365 -16.94 -15.37 -16.98
N ALA A 366 -16.78 -16.51 -17.66
CA ALA A 366 -17.68 -17.65 -17.56
C ALA A 366 -17.54 -18.40 -16.21
N LYS A 367 -16.50 -18.07 -15.43
CA LYS A 367 -16.24 -18.59 -14.08
C LYS A 367 -16.33 -17.51 -13.01
N ALA A 368 -17.00 -16.38 -13.29
CA ALA A 368 -17.30 -15.36 -12.29
C ALA A 368 -18.04 -15.98 -11.08
N VAL A 369 -17.61 -15.64 -9.87
CA VAL A 369 -18.11 -16.25 -8.64
C VAL A 369 -19.40 -15.55 -8.20
N GLU A 370 -20.48 -16.32 -8.02
CA GLU A 370 -21.74 -15.80 -7.51
C GLU A 370 -21.57 -15.23 -6.09
N ASN A 371 -22.26 -14.14 -5.77
CA ASN A 371 -22.20 -13.45 -4.47
C ASN A 371 -20.79 -12.96 -4.06
N TRP A 372 -19.87 -12.81 -5.01
CA TRP A 372 -18.51 -12.30 -4.76
C TRP A 372 -18.52 -10.90 -4.10
N LYS A 373 -17.67 -10.74 -3.08
CA LYS A 373 -17.32 -9.44 -2.51
C LYS A 373 -16.09 -8.93 -3.25
N GLN A 374 -16.21 -7.79 -3.93
CA GLN A 374 -15.08 -7.17 -4.60
C GLN A 374 -13.96 -6.88 -3.60
N ILE A 375 -12.74 -7.22 -3.99
CA ILE A 375 -11.53 -6.98 -3.20
C ILE A 375 -10.91 -5.66 -3.68
N VAL A 376 -11.04 -4.60 -2.88
CA VAL A 376 -10.37 -3.32 -3.20
C VAL A 376 -9.09 -3.24 -2.40
N HIS A 377 -7.95 -3.20 -3.09
CA HIS A 377 -6.64 -3.38 -2.45
C HIS A 377 -6.15 -2.14 -1.71
N ARG A 378 -6.56 -0.95 -2.17
CA ARG A 378 -6.22 0.39 -1.64
C ARG A 378 -4.72 0.79 -1.59
N ASP A 379 -3.80 -0.12 -1.92
CA ASP A 379 -2.34 0.13 -1.89
C ASP A 379 -1.60 -0.55 -3.07
N PHE A 380 -2.16 -0.45 -4.27
CA PHE A 380 -1.46 -0.76 -5.52
C PHE A 380 -0.32 0.26 -5.72
N LYS A 381 0.93 -0.22 -5.70
CA LYS A 381 2.14 0.58 -5.95
C LYS A 381 3.26 -0.30 -6.48
N THR A 382 4.31 0.31 -7.03
CA THR A 382 5.46 -0.40 -7.61
C THR A 382 6.19 -1.33 -6.65
N GLU A 383 6.18 -1.02 -5.36
CA GLU A 383 6.79 -1.82 -4.28
C GLU A 383 5.98 -3.09 -3.94
N ASN A 384 4.68 -3.08 -4.26
CA ASN A 384 3.74 -4.18 -4.00
C ASN A 384 3.49 -5.05 -5.24
N VAL A 385 4.07 -4.71 -6.40
CA VAL A 385 4.10 -5.56 -7.60
C VAL A 385 5.47 -6.19 -7.70
N PHE A 386 5.54 -7.44 -7.26
CA PHE A 386 6.71 -8.29 -7.32
C PHE A 386 6.93 -8.82 -8.74
N LEU A 387 8.14 -9.29 -9.00
CA LEU A 387 8.50 -9.98 -10.23
C LEU A 387 8.86 -11.42 -9.89
N ASP A 388 8.19 -12.38 -10.52
CA ASP A 388 8.47 -13.81 -10.39
C ASP A 388 8.93 -14.41 -11.73
N SER A 389 9.26 -15.71 -11.76
CA SER A 389 9.70 -16.39 -12.97
C SER A 389 8.76 -16.14 -14.17
N PRO A 390 9.27 -16.07 -15.41
CA PRO A 390 8.45 -15.81 -16.59
C PRO A 390 7.27 -16.77 -16.74
N SER A 391 6.16 -16.26 -17.28
CA SER A 391 4.99 -17.08 -17.59
C SER A 391 5.28 -18.05 -18.73
N ASP A 392 4.64 -19.21 -18.70
CA ASP A 392 4.62 -20.21 -19.78
C ASP A 392 3.62 -19.87 -20.91
N LYS A 393 2.76 -18.86 -20.73
CA LYS A 393 1.63 -18.56 -21.63
C LYS A 393 1.78 -17.29 -22.44
N ALA A 394 2.23 -16.21 -21.80
CA ALA A 394 2.24 -14.87 -22.39
C ALA A 394 3.42 -14.05 -21.87
N PHE A 395 4.08 -13.29 -22.75
CA PHE A 395 5.23 -12.46 -22.40
C PHE A 395 6.39 -13.27 -21.78
N VAL A 396 6.62 -14.48 -22.32
CA VAL A 396 7.51 -15.53 -21.78
C VAL A 396 8.99 -15.13 -21.60
N MET A 397 9.37 -13.98 -22.14
CA MET A 397 10.71 -13.37 -22.07
C MET A 397 10.89 -12.39 -20.89
N TYR A 398 9.80 -12.01 -20.21
CA TYR A 398 9.83 -11.09 -19.08
C TYR A 398 9.46 -11.82 -17.78
N PRO A 399 10.05 -11.43 -16.62
CA PRO A 399 9.59 -11.94 -15.34
C PRO A 399 8.13 -11.51 -15.10
N LYS A 400 7.33 -12.41 -14.54
CA LYS A 400 5.89 -12.21 -14.40
C LYS A 400 5.59 -11.19 -13.29
N PRO A 401 4.80 -10.12 -13.54
CA PRO A 401 4.30 -9.25 -12.49
C PRO A 401 3.29 -9.98 -11.60
N VAL A 402 3.49 -9.90 -10.28
CA VAL A 402 2.67 -10.56 -9.25
C VAL A 402 2.35 -9.55 -8.14
N LEU A 403 1.07 -9.30 -7.88
CA LEU A 403 0.63 -8.35 -6.85
C LEU A 403 0.64 -8.98 -5.44
N GLY A 404 1.07 -8.23 -4.43
CA GLY A 404 0.99 -8.62 -3.03
C GLY A 404 0.75 -7.47 -2.03
N ASP A 405 0.85 -7.81 -0.75
CA ASP A 405 0.52 -6.97 0.42
C ASP A 405 -0.96 -6.52 0.52
N PHE A 406 -1.84 -7.50 0.72
CA PHE A 406 -3.27 -7.29 0.94
C PHE A 406 -3.63 -6.71 2.33
N GLY A 407 -2.64 -6.21 3.09
CA GLY A 407 -2.81 -5.73 4.47
C GLY A 407 -3.76 -4.54 4.65
N LEU A 408 -4.06 -3.80 3.58
CA LEU A 408 -4.99 -2.67 3.58
C LEU A 408 -6.28 -2.92 2.77
N CYS A 409 -6.47 -4.12 2.23
CA CYS A 409 -7.60 -4.41 1.37
C CYS A 409 -8.94 -4.40 2.14
N ILE A 410 -10.04 -4.20 1.41
CA ILE A 410 -11.42 -4.32 1.91
C ILE A 410 -12.22 -5.31 1.05
N LEU A 411 -13.23 -5.93 1.65
CA LEU A 411 -14.19 -6.82 1.00
C LEU A 411 -15.56 -6.13 0.97
N THR A 412 -15.98 -5.63 -0.19
CA THR A 412 -17.19 -4.79 -0.33
C THR A 412 -18.15 -5.34 -1.39
N HIS A 413 -19.44 -5.09 -1.22
CA HIS A 413 -20.42 -5.26 -2.30
C HIS A 413 -20.60 -3.94 -3.07
N ALA A 414 -20.85 -4.03 -4.38
CA ALA A 414 -21.12 -2.84 -5.19
C ALA A 414 -22.40 -2.13 -4.75
N GLU A 415 -23.50 -2.89 -4.61
CA GLU A 415 -24.81 -2.37 -4.27
C GLU A 415 -25.03 -2.31 -2.74
N ASN A 416 -24.90 -3.48 -2.10
CA ASN A 416 -25.38 -3.72 -0.73
C ASN A 416 -24.41 -3.32 0.41
N ASP A 417 -23.33 -2.61 0.11
CA ASP A 417 -22.49 -1.97 1.13
C ASP A 417 -22.90 -0.50 1.30
N ARG A 418 -23.51 -0.16 2.44
CA ARG A 418 -23.91 1.22 2.83
C ARG A 418 -22.76 2.01 3.47
N GLU A 419 -21.77 1.30 3.99
CA GLU A 419 -20.60 1.85 4.66
C GLU A 419 -19.54 2.25 3.64
N ASN A 420 -19.59 1.69 2.43
CA ASN A 420 -18.87 2.19 1.27
C ASN A 420 -19.57 3.43 0.66
N PRO A 421 -18.91 4.62 0.57
CA PRO A 421 -17.50 4.89 0.87
C PRO A 421 -17.21 5.46 2.27
N LEU A 422 -18.24 5.78 3.07
CA LEU A 422 -18.12 6.49 4.35
C LEU A 422 -17.00 5.96 5.27
N SER A 423 -16.93 4.64 5.46
CA SER A 423 -15.99 3.96 6.34
C SER A 423 -14.66 3.57 5.65
N TYR A 424 -14.50 3.86 4.35
CA TYR A 424 -13.33 3.45 3.56
C TYR A 424 -12.61 4.59 2.79
N SER A 425 -13.20 5.79 2.66
CA SER A 425 -12.53 7.02 2.19
C SER A 425 -11.69 7.65 3.32
N ASP A 426 -10.79 6.86 3.89
CA ASP A 426 -10.04 7.13 5.12
C ASP A 426 -8.59 7.61 4.87
N ALA A 427 -8.20 7.79 3.60
CA ALA A 427 -6.83 7.99 3.15
C ALA A 427 -5.84 6.90 3.60
N GLN A 428 -6.30 5.64 3.73
CA GLN A 428 -5.39 4.49 3.73
C GLN A 428 -4.77 4.29 2.34
N GLY A 429 -3.61 3.62 2.33
CA GLY A 429 -2.73 3.49 1.16
C GLY A 429 -1.58 4.49 1.17
N THR A 430 -0.70 4.37 0.18
CA THR A 430 0.53 5.17 0.10
C THR A 430 0.29 6.51 -0.62
N GLU A 431 0.76 7.61 -0.04
CA GLU A 431 0.72 8.94 -0.69
C GLU A 431 1.33 8.86 -2.10
N GLY A 432 0.72 9.52 -3.10
CA GLY A 432 1.10 9.42 -4.51
C GLY A 432 0.38 8.33 -5.31
N TRP A 433 -0.20 7.33 -4.62
CA TRP A 433 -0.84 6.13 -5.18
C TRP A 433 -2.34 6.00 -4.89
N GLN A 434 -2.93 7.00 -4.23
CA GLN A 434 -4.34 6.98 -3.82
C GLN A 434 -5.26 7.56 -4.89
N ALA A 435 -6.27 6.79 -5.27
CA ALA A 435 -7.34 7.27 -6.15
C ALA A 435 -8.19 8.37 -5.45
N PRO A 436 -8.84 9.27 -6.21
CA PRO A 436 -9.66 10.36 -5.67
C PRO A 436 -10.64 9.94 -4.56
N GLU A 437 -11.34 8.82 -4.74
CA GLU A 437 -12.35 8.29 -3.83
C GLU A 437 -11.78 7.67 -2.55
N GLN A 438 -10.48 7.35 -2.49
CA GLN A 438 -9.84 6.91 -1.24
C GLN A 438 -9.64 8.06 -0.26
N LEU A 439 -9.68 9.31 -0.72
CA LEU A 439 -9.33 10.47 0.08
C LEU A 439 -10.59 11.10 0.72
N PRO A 440 -10.55 11.43 2.03
CA PRO A 440 -11.61 12.19 2.69
C PRO A 440 -11.56 13.63 2.19
N MET A 441 -12.38 13.95 1.19
CA MET A 441 -12.55 15.32 0.72
C MET A 441 -13.68 16.02 1.48
N MET A 442 -13.50 17.30 1.76
CA MET A 442 -14.50 18.16 2.39
C MET A 442 -14.81 19.33 1.46
N SER A 443 -16.09 19.67 1.33
CA SER A 443 -16.53 20.87 0.63
C SER A 443 -16.01 22.11 1.35
N THR A 444 -15.21 22.94 0.67
CA THR A 444 -14.71 24.20 1.26
C THR A 444 -15.79 25.27 1.45
N THR A 445 -17.00 25.03 0.95
CA THR A 445 -18.14 25.97 0.99
C THR A 445 -19.18 25.53 2.01
N THR A 446 -19.53 24.24 2.03
CA THR A 446 -20.57 23.68 2.91
C THR A 446 -20.02 22.94 4.12
N PHE A 447 -18.71 22.67 4.16
CA PHE A 447 -18.03 21.81 5.17
C PHE A 447 -18.51 20.35 5.23
N GLU A 448 -19.43 19.96 4.35
CA GLU A 448 -19.89 18.58 4.20
C GLU A 448 -18.84 17.67 3.54
N PRO A 449 -18.81 16.36 3.86
CA PRO A 449 -17.99 15.37 3.16
C PRO A 449 -18.32 15.32 1.66
N ARG A 450 -17.36 15.67 0.82
CA ARG A 450 -17.47 15.52 -0.64
C ARG A 450 -17.01 14.11 -1.01
N ARG A 451 -17.95 13.21 -1.25
CA ARG A 451 -17.65 11.84 -1.69
C ARG A 451 -17.50 11.82 -3.22
N VAL A 452 -16.43 11.21 -3.74
CA VAL A 452 -16.23 11.07 -5.20
C VAL A 452 -16.97 9.84 -5.74
N GLY A 453 -16.97 8.74 -4.99
CA GLY A 453 -17.74 7.53 -5.32
C GLY A 453 -17.48 6.43 -4.29
N LYS A 454 -18.10 5.25 -4.48
CA LYS A 454 -17.72 4.04 -3.74
C LYS A 454 -16.29 3.63 -4.11
N LEU A 455 -15.56 2.99 -3.20
CA LEU A 455 -14.32 2.28 -3.52
C LEU A 455 -14.71 0.89 -4.07
N LEU A 456 -14.44 0.63 -5.36
CA LEU A 456 -14.80 -0.62 -6.05
C LEU A 456 -13.70 -0.97 -7.07
N SER A 457 -13.95 -1.89 -8.01
CA SER A 457 -12.98 -2.33 -9.05
C SER A 457 -12.26 -1.17 -9.77
N TRP A 458 -12.96 -0.09 -10.07
CA TRP A 458 -12.41 1.13 -10.67
C TRP A 458 -11.31 1.83 -9.83
N THR A 459 -11.24 1.56 -8.53
CA THR A 459 -10.18 2.04 -7.63
C THR A 459 -8.88 1.25 -7.89
N ASN A 460 -8.99 -0.07 -8.08
CA ASN A 460 -7.87 -0.91 -8.50
C ASN A 460 -7.41 -0.55 -9.93
N VAL A 461 -8.35 -0.32 -10.86
CA VAL A 461 -8.05 0.10 -12.24
C VAL A 461 -7.30 1.44 -12.27
N TRP A 462 -7.74 2.44 -11.48
CA TRP A 462 -7.03 3.72 -11.35
C TRP A 462 -5.59 3.51 -10.94
N ALA A 463 -5.36 2.65 -9.94
CA ALA A 463 -4.02 2.41 -9.41
C ALA A 463 -3.14 1.57 -10.37
N ALA A 464 -3.72 0.65 -11.14
CA ALA A 464 -3.02 -0.02 -12.24
C ALA A 464 -2.53 0.99 -13.30
N GLY A 465 -3.38 1.93 -13.70
CA GLY A 465 -3.00 3.05 -14.56
C GLY A 465 -1.90 3.93 -13.96
N ALA A 466 -1.97 4.20 -12.65
CA ALA A 466 -0.93 4.96 -11.95
C ALA A 466 0.42 4.21 -11.96
N ILE A 467 0.45 2.90 -11.71
CA ILE A 467 1.68 2.07 -11.81
C ILE A 467 2.29 2.17 -13.21
N VAL A 468 1.48 1.95 -14.24
CA VAL A 468 1.93 2.06 -15.65
C VAL A 468 2.48 3.46 -15.96
N ALA A 469 1.83 4.52 -15.48
CA ALA A 469 2.32 5.89 -15.64
C ALA A 469 3.67 6.13 -14.94
N ARG A 470 3.82 5.73 -13.66
CA ARG A 470 5.06 5.94 -12.90
C ARG A 470 6.21 5.08 -13.42
N LEU A 471 5.95 3.86 -13.90
CA LEU A 471 6.93 2.99 -14.56
C LEU A 471 7.45 3.64 -15.85
N MET A 472 6.54 4.00 -16.77
CA MET A 472 6.91 4.70 -18.02
C MET A 472 7.77 5.95 -17.75
N ASP A 473 7.36 6.76 -16.78
CA ASP A 473 7.93 8.06 -16.47
C ASP A 473 9.12 8.02 -15.48
N ARG A 474 9.47 6.81 -15.02
CA ARG A 474 10.56 6.45 -14.09
C ARG A 474 10.53 7.21 -12.77
N VAL A 475 9.36 7.25 -12.14
CA VAL A 475 9.11 7.98 -10.89
C VAL A 475 9.20 7.03 -9.70
N LYS A 476 10.16 7.28 -8.80
CA LYS A 476 10.32 6.55 -7.54
C LYS A 476 9.37 7.04 -6.45
N ASP A 477 9.38 8.36 -6.24
CA ASP A 477 8.63 9.04 -5.17
C ASP A 477 7.50 9.87 -5.81
N PRO A 478 6.32 9.26 -6.06
CA PRO A 478 5.21 9.97 -6.67
C PRO A 478 4.58 10.99 -5.72
N SER A 479 4.37 12.21 -6.20
CA SER A 479 3.48 13.16 -5.54
C SER A 479 2.01 12.83 -5.82
N THR A 480 1.15 13.00 -4.81
CA THR A 480 -0.31 12.85 -4.95
C THR A 480 -0.85 13.85 -5.98
N PRO A 481 -1.66 13.41 -6.95
CA PRO A 481 -2.36 14.32 -7.84
C PRO A 481 -3.25 15.28 -7.04
N LYS A 482 -3.21 16.58 -7.37
CA LYS A 482 -3.90 17.60 -6.56
C LYS A 482 -5.39 17.66 -6.90
N TYR A 483 -6.20 16.83 -6.29
CA TYR A 483 -7.66 16.77 -6.49
C TYR A 483 -8.46 18.00 -6.03
N THR A 484 -7.80 19.10 -5.63
CA THR A 484 -8.46 20.30 -5.07
C THR A 484 -9.42 21.01 -6.03
N LYS A 485 -9.31 20.77 -7.35
CA LYS A 485 -10.24 21.26 -8.37
C LYS A 485 -11.26 20.22 -8.83
N GLY A 486 -11.29 19.03 -8.23
CA GLY A 486 -12.05 17.88 -8.73
C GLY A 486 -11.59 17.47 -10.14
N LYS A 487 -12.55 17.15 -11.01
CA LYS A 487 -12.34 16.76 -12.41
C LYS A 487 -11.51 17.76 -13.24
N ASP A 488 -11.58 19.06 -12.92
CA ASP A 488 -10.80 20.11 -13.61
C ASP A 488 -9.33 20.18 -13.15
N SER A 489 -8.86 19.21 -12.36
CA SER A 489 -7.46 19.14 -11.96
C SER A 489 -6.57 18.64 -13.09
N GLN A 490 -5.82 19.57 -13.67
CA GLN A 490 -4.76 19.27 -14.64
C GLN A 490 -3.53 18.71 -13.92
N PHE A 491 -3.51 17.40 -13.72
CA PHE A 491 -2.31 16.66 -13.31
C PHE A 491 -1.60 16.08 -14.54
N GLU A 492 -0.34 16.48 -14.76
CA GLU A 492 0.47 15.97 -15.86
C GLU A 492 1.08 14.61 -15.49
N TRP A 493 0.45 13.53 -15.96
CA TRP A 493 0.84 12.15 -15.65
C TRP A 493 2.17 11.69 -16.27
N LEU A 494 2.55 12.23 -17.43
CA LEU A 494 3.74 11.83 -18.19
C LEU A 494 4.51 13.08 -18.64
N LYS A 495 5.83 13.11 -18.42
CA LYS A 495 6.73 14.15 -18.95
C LYS A 495 6.77 14.10 -20.48
N LYS A 496 7.12 15.23 -21.13
CA LYS A 496 7.23 15.30 -22.60
C LYS A 496 8.10 14.16 -23.18
N ALA A 497 9.31 13.95 -22.65
CA ALA A 497 10.22 12.90 -23.13
C ALA A 497 9.64 11.47 -23.03
N THR A 498 8.69 11.24 -22.12
CA THR A 498 7.96 9.97 -21.99
C THR A 498 6.83 9.87 -23.01
N ARG A 499 6.12 10.98 -23.27
CA ARG A 499 5.13 11.07 -24.35
C ARG A 499 5.75 10.92 -25.75
N ASP A 500 6.99 11.36 -25.91
CA ASP A 500 7.75 11.24 -27.15
C ASP A 500 8.33 9.82 -27.37
N HIS A 501 8.31 8.95 -26.36
CA HIS A 501 8.97 7.63 -26.40
C HIS A 501 7.98 6.46 -26.58
N TYR A 502 6.87 6.44 -25.85
CA TYR A 502 5.89 5.35 -25.88
C TYR A 502 4.76 5.59 -26.88
N SER A 503 4.14 4.52 -27.38
CA SER A 503 2.99 4.58 -28.28
C SER A 503 1.84 5.44 -27.75
N GLN A 504 1.07 6.04 -28.65
CA GLN A 504 -0.04 6.90 -28.27
C GLN A 504 -1.20 6.08 -27.66
N GLU A 505 -1.31 4.83 -28.08
CA GLU A 505 -2.27 3.82 -27.63
C GLU A 505 -2.04 3.47 -26.15
N LEU A 506 -0.81 3.10 -25.77
CA LEU A 506 -0.43 2.84 -24.37
C LEU A 506 -0.70 4.06 -23.47
N GLN A 507 -0.28 5.24 -23.93
CA GLN A 507 -0.50 6.50 -23.20
C GLN A 507 -2.00 6.81 -23.01
N ASN A 508 -2.83 6.55 -24.02
CA ASN A 508 -4.27 6.84 -23.96
C ASN A 508 -5.01 5.83 -23.08
N LEU A 509 -4.65 4.55 -23.16
CA LEU A 509 -5.26 3.50 -22.33
C LEU A 509 -4.93 3.70 -20.85
N MET A 510 -3.67 4.07 -20.53
CA MET A 510 -3.28 4.49 -19.18
C MET A 510 -4.12 5.68 -18.70
N LYS A 511 -4.28 6.74 -19.52
CA LYS A 511 -5.08 7.93 -19.16
C LYS A 511 -6.55 7.59 -18.88
N ARG A 512 -7.14 6.63 -19.61
CA ARG A 512 -8.52 6.13 -19.36
C ARG A 512 -8.66 5.42 -18.01
N CYS A 513 -7.58 4.89 -17.45
CA CYS A 513 -7.59 4.29 -16.11
C CYS A 513 -7.57 5.36 -15.01
N VAL A 514 -6.74 6.40 -15.17
CA VAL A 514 -6.51 7.42 -14.14
C VAL A 514 -7.49 8.61 -14.15
N ALA A 515 -8.65 8.46 -14.80
CA ALA A 515 -9.69 9.48 -14.84
C ALA A 515 -10.19 9.83 -13.42
N TYR A 516 -10.56 11.10 -13.21
CA TYR A 516 -10.95 11.60 -11.88
C TYR A 516 -12.21 10.90 -11.36
N GLU A 517 -13.32 11.01 -12.10
CA GLU A 517 -14.59 10.39 -11.68
C GLU A 517 -14.51 8.86 -11.90
N PRO A 518 -14.85 8.03 -10.89
CA PRO A 518 -14.81 6.57 -11.00
C PRO A 518 -15.57 6.00 -12.20
N GLY A 519 -16.76 6.51 -12.50
CA GLY A 519 -17.60 6.06 -13.62
C GLY A 519 -17.12 6.52 -15.00
N GLU A 520 -16.07 7.34 -15.08
CA GLU A 520 -15.43 7.74 -16.35
C GLU A 520 -14.18 6.91 -16.66
N ARG A 521 -13.80 6.00 -15.76
CA ARG A 521 -12.68 5.08 -15.96
C ARG A 521 -13.12 3.92 -16.85
N ILE A 522 -12.18 3.43 -17.64
CA ILE A 522 -12.34 2.15 -18.36
C ILE A 522 -12.62 1.02 -17.37
N THR A 523 -13.53 0.10 -17.72
CA THR A 523 -13.81 -1.09 -16.89
C THR A 523 -12.65 -2.09 -16.96
N ALA A 524 -12.49 -2.98 -15.98
CA ALA A 524 -11.43 -3.99 -16.01
C ALA A 524 -11.53 -4.92 -17.25
N ARG A 525 -12.76 -5.22 -17.69
CA ARG A 525 -13.07 -6.02 -18.88
C ARG A 525 -12.67 -5.30 -20.17
N GLU A 526 -13.08 -4.05 -20.34
CA GLU A 526 -12.65 -3.23 -21.47
C GLU A 526 -11.14 -3.01 -21.48
N LEU A 527 -10.51 -2.84 -20.31
CA LEU A 527 -9.08 -2.68 -20.19
C LEU A 527 -8.35 -3.92 -20.72
N LYS A 528 -8.72 -5.12 -20.26
CA LYS A 528 -8.13 -6.37 -20.77
C LYS A 528 -8.37 -6.52 -22.27
N LYS A 529 -9.56 -6.18 -22.78
CA LYS A 529 -9.88 -6.22 -24.21
C LYS A 529 -9.00 -5.27 -25.05
N GLU A 530 -8.82 -4.03 -24.61
CA GLU A 530 -7.96 -3.04 -25.29
C GLU A 530 -6.48 -3.44 -25.21
N ILE A 531 -6.01 -4.01 -24.08
CA ILE A 531 -4.65 -4.55 -23.99
C ILE A 531 -4.48 -5.70 -24.99
N LEU A 532 -5.40 -6.66 -25.05
CA LEU A 532 -5.33 -7.77 -26.01
C LEU A 532 -5.28 -7.27 -27.45
N LYS A 533 -6.07 -6.24 -27.80
CA LYS A 533 -6.04 -5.58 -29.11
C LYS A 533 -4.63 -5.11 -29.50
N TYR A 534 -3.92 -4.43 -28.61
CA TYR A 534 -2.57 -3.88 -28.89
C TYR A 534 -1.42 -4.85 -28.59
N THR A 535 -1.68 -6.14 -28.32
CA THR A 535 -0.64 -7.10 -27.90
C THR A 535 -0.77 -8.51 -28.47
N SER A 536 -1.77 -8.80 -29.32
CA SER A 536 -2.02 -10.16 -29.84
C SER A 536 -1.47 -10.41 -31.26
N GLY A 537 -0.58 -9.55 -31.75
CA GLY A 537 -0.08 -9.56 -33.13
C GLY A 537 -0.95 -8.77 -34.11
N GLY A 538 -0.45 -8.60 -35.35
CA GLY A 538 -1.10 -7.80 -36.40
C GLY A 538 -0.68 -6.33 -36.43
N GLU A 539 -1.27 -5.53 -37.32
CA GLU A 539 -0.85 -4.14 -37.61
C GLU A 539 -0.98 -3.17 -36.42
N GLU A 540 -1.90 -3.47 -35.49
CA GLU A 540 -2.11 -2.67 -34.28
C GLU A 540 -1.21 -3.09 -33.10
N ASP A 541 -0.38 -4.13 -33.24
CA ASP A 541 0.48 -4.60 -32.15
C ASP A 541 1.52 -3.54 -31.74
N ARG A 542 1.63 -3.33 -30.42
CA ARG A 542 2.59 -2.43 -29.76
C ARG A 542 3.53 -3.19 -28.80
N ALA A 543 3.33 -4.49 -28.65
CA ALA A 543 4.18 -5.40 -27.89
C ALA A 543 5.18 -6.20 -28.73
N LYS A 544 5.36 -5.90 -30.03
CA LYS A 544 6.34 -6.56 -30.93
C LYS A 544 6.16 -8.08 -31.02
N GLU A 545 4.92 -8.58 -31.00
CA GLU A 545 4.54 -10.01 -30.96
C GLU A 545 4.99 -10.78 -29.71
N TYR A 546 5.67 -10.12 -28.76
CA TYR A 546 6.28 -10.74 -27.57
C TYR A 546 5.30 -11.34 -26.57
N ARG A 547 3.99 -11.07 -26.71
CA ARG A 547 2.97 -11.83 -25.97
C ARG A 547 3.05 -13.31 -26.34
N ASN A 548 2.98 -13.63 -27.62
CA ASN A 548 2.72 -14.99 -28.13
C ASN A 548 3.99 -15.69 -28.60
N THR A 549 5.02 -14.93 -28.98
CA THR A 549 6.24 -15.44 -29.61
C THR A 549 7.47 -14.93 -28.86
N SER A 550 8.36 -15.83 -28.44
CA SER A 550 9.71 -15.44 -28.03
C SER A 550 10.59 -15.29 -29.29
N PRO A 551 11.30 -14.16 -29.48
CA PRO A 551 12.25 -14.05 -30.59
C PRO A 551 13.40 -15.05 -30.42
N GLY A 552 13.93 -15.58 -31.52
CA GLY A 552 15.06 -16.54 -31.49
C GLY A 552 16.35 -16.02 -30.83
N THR A 553 16.42 -14.71 -30.55
CA THR A 553 17.38 -14.08 -29.65
C THR A 553 16.70 -12.86 -29.03
N PHE A 554 16.80 -12.69 -27.70
CA PHE A 554 16.20 -11.56 -26.98
C PHE A 554 17.00 -10.26 -27.27
N PRO A 555 16.45 -9.27 -28.02
CA PRO A 555 17.18 -8.06 -28.37
C PRO A 555 17.57 -7.25 -27.14
N THR A 556 18.81 -6.75 -27.11
CA THR A 556 19.40 -6.07 -25.94
C THR A 556 18.64 -4.79 -25.56
N GLU A 557 18.07 -4.10 -26.54
CA GLU A 557 17.24 -2.91 -26.36
C GLU A 557 15.90 -3.17 -25.68
N ASP A 558 15.39 -4.41 -25.76
CA ASP A 558 14.15 -4.85 -25.14
C ASP A 558 14.38 -5.60 -23.82
N GLN A 559 15.63 -5.81 -23.40
CA GLN A 559 15.93 -6.46 -22.13
C GLN A 559 15.54 -5.58 -20.94
N LEU A 560 14.81 -6.18 -19.99
CA LEU A 560 14.43 -5.53 -18.74
C LEU A 560 15.66 -5.35 -17.84
N MET A 561 15.74 -4.21 -17.13
CA MET A 561 16.67 -3.99 -16.02
C MET A 561 15.96 -4.33 -14.70
N TYR A 562 16.24 -5.51 -14.15
CA TYR A 562 15.59 -6.05 -12.94
C TYR A 562 16.56 -6.88 -12.09
N GLU A 563 16.15 -7.25 -10.88
CA GLU A 563 16.95 -8.07 -9.98
C GLU A 563 17.01 -9.54 -10.43
N LYS A 564 18.22 -10.10 -10.43
CA LYS A 564 18.41 -11.53 -10.68
C LYS A 564 17.97 -12.35 -9.46
N ASP A 565 17.46 -13.54 -9.71
CA ASP A 565 17.07 -14.46 -8.66
C ASP A 565 18.30 -15.06 -7.96
N GLN A 566 18.67 -14.45 -6.84
CA GLN A 566 19.78 -14.90 -6.00
C GLN A 566 19.44 -16.15 -5.17
N TYR A 567 18.18 -16.59 -5.20
CA TYR A 567 17.63 -17.68 -4.38
C TYR A 567 16.75 -18.61 -5.23
N ALA A 568 17.16 -18.83 -6.49
CA ALA A 568 16.52 -19.78 -7.38
C ALA A 568 16.66 -21.21 -6.84
N ILE A 569 15.70 -22.07 -7.20
CA ILE A 569 15.76 -23.50 -6.89
C ILE A 569 17.03 -24.10 -7.52
N GLY A 570 17.64 -25.07 -6.86
CA GLY A 570 18.89 -25.71 -7.30
C GLY A 570 20.17 -24.92 -7.01
N LEU A 571 20.10 -23.63 -6.66
CA LEU A 571 21.28 -22.86 -6.22
C LEU A 571 21.59 -23.09 -4.75
N SER A 572 22.88 -23.01 -4.39
CA SER A 572 23.30 -22.89 -2.98
C SER A 572 22.99 -21.49 -2.44
N LEU A 573 22.71 -21.37 -1.14
CA LEU A 573 22.50 -20.06 -0.50
C LEU A 573 23.75 -19.15 -0.70
N PRO A 574 23.57 -17.88 -1.08
CA PRO A 574 24.65 -16.90 -1.08
C PRO A 574 25.35 -16.81 0.29
N LYS A 575 26.68 -16.65 0.26
CA LYS A 575 27.53 -16.51 1.45
C LYS A 575 27.46 -15.12 2.08
#